data_AF-A0AAU4FB03-F1
#
_entry.id   AF-A0AAU4FB03-F1
#
_cell.length_a   1.000
_cell.length_b   1.000
_cell.length_c   1.000
_cell.angle_alpha   90.00
_cell.angle_beta   90.00
_cell.angle_gamma   90.00
#
_symmetry.space_group_name_H-M   'P 1'
#
loop_
_entity.id
_entity.type
_entity.pdbx_description
1 polymer ?
#
loop_
_entity_poly.entity_id
_entity_poly.type
_entity_poly.pdbx_seq_one_letter_code
_entity_poly.pdbx_strand_id
1 'polypeptide(L)'
;MQVSTAQLPHIDASDDKIFVTPNAVIVLDGASAFRPVPVPASVYAADLGQRIARALDEHPDIDLRAAVRSAIEATTSKLGLRPGDSPSSTVTILRRRGEQVDVFALGDSVAVLPGGIVTDPRIDDLDLEPRRAYRERLASGTGYDDTHQALLRELQTQQTARRNTTRGYWIAEADPDAADHAVIAEYAVERVPWAVLATDGAYDTITHLGLDDWPKVSQADSAQLADILEQCQSWEDEVDPDAVVLPRAKQHDDKAIAAVDLRA
;
A
#
# COMPACT_ATOMS: atom_id res chain seq x y z
N MET A 1 2.18 2.41 22.35
CA MET A 1 1.66 2.52 20.98
C MET A 1 0.32 1.82 20.94
N GLN A 2 -0.74 2.52 20.56
CA GLN A 2 -2.05 1.93 20.29
C GLN A 2 -2.31 2.00 18.78
N VAL A 3 -2.91 0.94 18.24
CA VAL A 3 -3.18 0.83 16.81
C VAL A 3 -4.63 0.39 16.61
N SER A 4 -5.35 1.11 15.76
CA SER A 4 -6.66 0.72 15.26
C SER A 4 -6.58 0.55 13.75
N THR A 5 -7.27 -0.44 13.21
CA THR A 5 -7.19 -0.79 11.79
C THR A 5 -8.56 -1.05 11.21
N ALA A 6 -8.76 -0.75 9.94
CA ALA A 6 -9.88 -1.21 9.14
C ALA A 6 -9.41 -1.58 7.73
N GLN A 7 -10.14 -2.48 7.09
CA GLN A 7 -9.93 -2.80 5.68
C GLN A 7 -11.25 -3.18 5.01
N LEU A 8 -11.36 -2.87 3.72
CA LEU A 8 -12.51 -3.17 2.88
C LEU A 8 -12.00 -3.55 1.48
N PRO A 9 -12.31 -4.75 0.95
CA PRO A 9 -13.10 -5.82 1.58
C PRO A 9 -12.39 -6.45 2.79
N HIS A 10 -13.06 -7.35 3.52
CA HIS A 10 -12.46 -8.04 4.67
C HIS A 10 -11.16 -8.79 4.27
N ILE A 11 -10.23 -8.99 5.22
CA ILE A 11 -8.86 -9.47 4.98
C ILE A 11 -8.75 -10.70 4.07
N ASP A 12 -9.71 -11.62 4.16
CA ASP A 12 -9.70 -12.89 3.41
C ASP A 12 -10.05 -12.71 1.94
N ALA A 13 -10.76 -11.62 1.61
CA ALA A 13 -11.17 -11.25 0.26
C ALA A 13 -10.33 -10.11 -0.32
N SER A 14 -9.49 -9.47 0.50
CA SER A 14 -8.66 -8.36 0.09
C SER A 14 -7.28 -8.83 -0.40
N ASP A 15 -6.68 -8.11 -1.33
CA ASP A 15 -5.26 -8.18 -1.66
C ASP A 15 -4.40 -7.34 -0.69
N ASP A 16 -4.99 -6.38 0.02
CA ASP A 16 -4.35 -5.62 1.10
C ASP A 16 -4.19 -6.45 2.37
N LYS A 17 -3.14 -6.16 3.15
CA LYS A 17 -2.90 -6.80 4.45
C LYS A 17 -2.37 -5.79 5.46
N ILE A 18 -2.87 -5.89 6.69
CA ILE A 18 -2.35 -5.14 7.84
C ILE A 18 -1.86 -6.12 8.91
N PHE A 19 -0.66 -5.89 9.42
CA PHE A 19 -0.08 -6.61 10.55
C PHE A 19 0.30 -5.64 11.65
N VAL A 20 0.04 -6.04 12.90
CA VAL A 20 0.38 -5.24 14.09
C VAL A 20 1.22 -6.11 15.02
N THR A 21 2.31 -5.54 15.49
CA THR A 21 3.19 -6.08 16.54
C THR A 21 3.19 -5.11 17.72
N PRO A 22 3.80 -5.45 18.87
CA PRO A 22 3.88 -4.52 20.00
C PRO A 22 4.53 -3.17 19.66
N ASN A 23 5.42 -3.14 18.67
CA ASN A 23 6.25 -1.96 18.35
C ASN A 23 6.09 -1.45 16.92
N ALA A 24 5.37 -2.15 16.04
CA ALA A 24 5.24 -1.76 14.64
C ALA A 24 3.88 -2.10 14.03
N VAL A 25 3.48 -1.31 13.03
CA VAL A 25 2.40 -1.60 12.10
C VAL A 25 2.97 -1.73 10.69
N ILE A 26 2.46 -2.72 9.94
CA ILE A 26 2.85 -3.01 8.56
C ILE A 26 1.58 -3.00 7.71
N VAL A 27 1.54 -2.18 6.68
CA VAL A 27 0.49 -2.14 5.66
C VAL A 27 1.10 -2.58 4.33
N LEU A 28 0.43 -3.52 3.67
CA LEU A 28 0.80 -4.05 2.37
C LEU A 28 -0.38 -3.90 1.43
N ASP A 29 -0.13 -3.41 0.23
CA ASP A 29 -1.09 -3.35 -0.87
C ASP A 29 -0.71 -4.39 -1.92
N GLY A 30 -1.59 -5.36 -2.19
CA GLY A 30 -1.33 -6.41 -3.16
C GLY A 30 -1.66 -5.95 -4.58
N ALA A 31 -0.65 -5.84 -5.45
CA ALA A 31 -0.86 -5.28 -6.78
C ALA A 31 -1.83 -6.11 -7.63
N SER A 32 -2.85 -5.44 -8.17
CA SER A 32 -3.85 -6.06 -9.04
C SER A 32 -3.22 -6.70 -10.29
N ALA A 33 -3.64 -7.94 -10.58
CA ALA A 33 -3.11 -8.70 -11.70
C ALA A 33 -4.04 -8.62 -12.93
N PHE A 34 -3.63 -7.85 -13.96
CA PHE A 34 -4.30 -7.81 -15.27
C PHE A 34 -3.74 -8.81 -16.29
N ARG A 35 -2.73 -9.57 -15.86
CA ARG A 35 -2.06 -10.67 -16.56
C ARG A 35 -1.91 -11.84 -15.59
N PRO A 36 -1.80 -13.09 -16.09
CA PRO A 36 -1.62 -14.26 -15.22
C PRO A 36 -0.39 -14.11 -14.32
N VAL A 37 -0.57 -14.37 -13.03
CA VAL A 37 0.48 -14.46 -12.01
C VAL A 37 0.49 -15.87 -11.41
N PRO A 38 1.65 -16.36 -10.94
CA PRO A 38 1.78 -17.74 -10.44
C PRO A 38 0.97 -18.01 -9.17
N VAL A 39 0.75 -16.97 -8.34
CA VAL A 39 -0.08 -17.00 -7.14
C VAL A 39 -0.79 -15.65 -6.98
N PRO A 40 -1.96 -15.59 -6.30
CA PRO A 40 -2.64 -14.32 -6.01
C PRO A 40 -1.77 -13.34 -5.20
N ALA A 41 -1.97 -12.03 -5.42
CA ALA A 41 -1.24 -10.99 -4.69
C ALA A 41 -1.52 -11.04 -3.18
N SER A 42 -2.77 -11.25 -2.77
CA SER A 42 -3.18 -11.55 -1.40
C SER A 42 -2.36 -12.64 -0.71
N VAL A 43 -2.05 -13.74 -1.41
CA VAL A 43 -1.26 -14.86 -0.85
C VAL A 43 0.19 -14.45 -0.63
N TYR A 44 0.76 -13.69 -1.58
CA TYR A 44 2.11 -13.14 -1.46
C TYR A 44 2.21 -12.11 -0.32
N ALA A 45 1.30 -11.13 -0.29
CA ALA A 45 1.26 -10.09 0.74
C ALA A 45 1.04 -10.68 2.14
N ALA A 46 0.21 -11.72 2.27
CA ALA A 46 -0.01 -12.40 3.54
C ALA A 46 1.25 -13.10 4.07
N ASP A 47 1.97 -13.87 3.23
CA ASP A 47 3.20 -14.56 3.64
C ASP A 47 4.33 -13.56 3.94
N LEU A 48 4.49 -12.54 3.08
CA LEU A 48 5.47 -11.48 3.26
C LEU A 48 5.24 -10.72 4.56
N GLY A 49 4.03 -10.19 4.78
CA GLY A 49 3.70 -9.41 5.96
C GLY A 49 3.80 -10.22 7.25
N GLN A 50 3.41 -11.50 7.24
CA GLN A 50 3.58 -12.38 8.41
C GLN A 50 5.06 -12.56 8.79
N ARG A 51 5.95 -12.68 7.79
CA ARG A 51 7.39 -12.82 8.04
C ARG A 51 8.02 -11.53 8.54
N ILE A 52 7.62 -10.38 7.98
CA ILE A 52 8.07 -9.06 8.47
C ILE A 52 7.61 -8.88 9.92
N ALA A 53 6.32 -9.09 10.20
CA ALA A 53 5.77 -8.96 11.54
C ALA A 53 6.50 -9.85 12.55
N ARG A 54 6.75 -11.11 12.20
CA ARG A 54 7.53 -12.04 13.04
C ARG A 54 8.95 -11.54 13.29
N ALA A 55 9.66 -11.08 12.26
CA ALA A 55 11.02 -10.57 12.41
C ALA A 55 11.08 -9.34 13.33
N LEU A 56 10.10 -8.44 13.23
CA LEU A 56 10.02 -7.24 14.08
C LEU A 56 9.60 -7.55 15.52
N ASP A 57 8.83 -8.62 15.74
CA ASP A 57 8.47 -9.10 17.08
C ASP A 57 9.67 -9.79 17.77
N GLU A 58 10.38 -10.67 17.06
CA GLU A 58 11.55 -11.40 17.58
C GLU A 58 12.79 -10.49 17.74
N HIS A 59 12.96 -9.51 16.85
CA HIS A 59 14.11 -8.60 16.81
C HIS A 59 13.68 -7.14 16.62
N PRO A 60 13.18 -6.45 17.67
CA PRO A 60 12.64 -5.09 17.55
C PRO A 60 13.59 -4.05 16.95
N ASP A 61 14.90 -4.23 17.13
CA ASP A 61 15.94 -3.30 16.67
C ASP A 61 16.56 -3.67 15.31
N ILE A 62 16.06 -4.70 14.63
CA ILE A 62 16.58 -5.10 13.31
C ILE A 62 16.50 -3.95 12.30
N ASP A 63 17.46 -3.83 11.39
CA ASP A 63 17.34 -2.91 10.27
C ASP A 63 16.10 -3.28 9.41
N LEU A 64 15.25 -2.30 9.09
CA LEU A 64 14.00 -2.57 8.37
C LEU A 64 14.26 -3.11 6.95
N ARG A 65 15.32 -2.66 6.27
CA ARG A 65 15.67 -3.20 4.95
C ARG A 65 16.09 -4.65 5.08
N ALA A 66 16.92 -4.99 6.06
CA ALA A 66 17.34 -6.37 6.31
C ALA A 66 16.15 -7.29 6.63
N ALA A 67 15.18 -6.82 7.43
CA ALA A 67 13.97 -7.58 7.74
C ALA A 67 13.10 -7.83 6.49
N VAL A 68 12.82 -6.78 5.71
CA VAL A 68 12.00 -6.89 4.49
C VAL A 68 12.72 -7.72 3.43
N ARG A 69 14.01 -7.53 3.22
CA ARG A 69 14.88 -8.31 2.32
C ARG A 69 14.79 -9.82 2.63
N SER A 70 14.97 -10.19 3.89
CA SER A 70 14.91 -11.58 4.34
C SER A 70 13.50 -12.16 4.19
N ALA A 71 12.47 -11.35 4.42
CA ALA A 71 11.09 -11.75 4.23
C ALA A 71 10.76 -12.00 2.74
N ILE A 72 11.19 -11.11 1.84
CA ILE A 72 11.05 -11.30 0.38
C ILE A 72 11.72 -12.59 -0.06
N GLU A 73 12.98 -12.83 0.34
CA GLU A 73 13.72 -14.04 -0.02
C GLU A 73 12.99 -15.31 0.41
N ALA A 74 12.52 -15.34 1.66
CA ALA A 74 11.85 -16.51 2.21
C ALA A 74 10.44 -16.73 1.64
N THR A 75 9.68 -15.66 1.36
CA THR A 75 8.39 -15.74 0.65
C THR A 75 8.57 -16.26 -0.77
N THR A 76 9.56 -15.72 -1.48
CA THR A 76 9.93 -16.13 -2.84
C THR A 76 10.29 -17.61 -2.91
N SER A 77 11.13 -18.07 -1.97
CA SER A 77 11.49 -19.48 -1.89
C SER A 77 10.31 -20.38 -1.56
N LYS A 78 9.40 -19.96 -0.66
CA LYS A 78 8.21 -20.76 -0.28
C LYS A 78 7.23 -20.91 -1.44
N LEU A 79 7.00 -19.83 -2.17
CA LEU A 79 5.99 -19.74 -3.23
C LEU A 79 6.56 -20.08 -4.62
N GLY A 80 7.86 -20.31 -4.75
CA GLY A 80 8.51 -20.68 -6.02
C GLY A 80 8.55 -19.54 -7.03
N LEU A 81 8.72 -18.31 -6.57
CA LEU A 81 8.59 -17.08 -7.35
C LEU A 81 9.91 -16.72 -8.07
N ARG A 82 9.80 -15.90 -9.12
CA ARG A 82 10.92 -15.44 -9.95
C ARG A 82 10.78 -13.96 -10.34
N PRO A 83 11.87 -13.18 -10.33
CA PRO A 83 11.81 -11.78 -10.73
C PRO A 83 11.22 -11.58 -12.12
N GLY A 84 10.31 -10.60 -12.24
CA GLY A 84 9.68 -10.18 -13.48
C GLY A 84 8.34 -10.85 -13.80
N ASP A 85 8.07 -12.03 -13.22
CA ASP A 85 6.85 -12.81 -13.48
C ASP A 85 6.04 -13.09 -12.20
N SER A 86 6.36 -12.44 -11.08
CA SER A 86 5.72 -12.70 -9.77
C SER A 86 4.71 -11.64 -9.38
N PRO A 87 3.76 -11.96 -8.46
CA PRO A 87 2.97 -10.94 -7.78
C PRO A 87 3.89 -9.98 -7.02
N SER A 88 3.40 -8.76 -6.80
CA SER A 88 4.12 -7.74 -6.05
C SER A 88 3.21 -7.10 -5.03
N SER A 89 3.80 -6.47 -4.03
CA SER A 89 3.07 -5.71 -3.03
C SER A 89 3.87 -4.49 -2.59
N THR A 90 3.18 -3.40 -2.26
CA THR A 90 3.80 -2.31 -1.50
C THR A 90 4.13 -2.79 -0.09
N VAL A 91 5.03 -2.10 0.59
CA VAL A 91 5.31 -2.32 2.01
C VAL A 91 5.53 -0.97 2.68
N THR A 92 4.60 -0.61 3.56
CA THR A 92 4.72 0.56 4.42
C THR A 92 4.75 0.12 5.88
N ILE A 93 5.84 0.43 6.58
CA ILE A 93 6.05 0.06 7.98
C ILE A 93 6.23 1.34 8.78
N LEU A 94 5.56 1.41 9.93
CA LEU A 94 5.89 2.35 10.98
C LEU A 94 6.26 1.56 12.23
N ARG A 95 7.45 1.82 12.78
CA ARG A 95 7.97 1.16 13.97
C ARG A 95 8.42 2.17 15.00
N ARG A 96 8.01 2.00 16.26
CA ARG A 96 8.55 2.71 17.41
C ARG A 96 9.68 1.89 18.07
N ARG A 97 10.86 2.50 18.22
CA ARG A 97 11.98 1.98 19.02
C ARG A 97 12.33 2.99 20.11
N GLY A 98 11.76 2.81 21.31
CA GLY A 98 11.94 3.77 22.40
C GLY A 98 11.42 5.17 22.04
N GLU A 99 12.33 6.13 21.97
CA GLU A 99 12.06 7.54 21.61
C GLU A 99 12.22 7.82 20.09
N GLN A 100 12.44 6.79 19.27
CA GLN A 100 12.52 6.90 17.82
C GLN A 100 11.33 6.24 17.13
N VAL A 101 10.96 6.80 15.98
CA VAL A 101 9.98 6.25 15.04
C VAL A 101 10.65 6.10 13.69
N ASP A 102 10.71 4.88 13.19
CA ASP A 102 11.13 4.57 11.83
C ASP A 102 9.91 4.48 10.93
N VAL A 103 10.04 4.99 9.71
CA VAL A 103 9.11 4.78 8.62
C VAL A 103 9.86 4.18 7.44
N PHE A 104 9.34 3.09 6.90
CA PHE A 104 9.80 2.43 5.68
C PHE A 104 8.67 2.47 4.66
N ALA A 105 8.94 2.92 3.44
CA ALA A 105 8.00 2.91 2.34
C ALA A 105 8.66 2.33 1.08
N LEU A 106 8.04 1.29 0.53
CA LEU A 106 8.40 0.66 -0.72
C LEU A 106 7.13 0.50 -1.56
N GLY A 107 7.02 1.29 -2.63
CA GLY A 107 5.76 1.51 -3.34
C GLY A 107 4.96 2.71 -2.82
N ASP A 108 3.79 2.92 -3.41
CA ASP A 108 2.98 4.14 -3.35
C ASP A 108 2.06 4.25 -2.13
N SER A 109 1.86 3.18 -1.36
CA SER A 109 1.11 3.27 -0.09
C SER A 109 1.77 4.27 0.89
N VAL A 110 0.95 5.01 1.62
CA VAL A 110 1.38 6.22 2.34
C VAL A 110 1.48 6.02 3.85
N ALA A 111 2.37 6.78 4.49
CA ALA A 111 2.36 7.06 5.91
C ALA A 111 2.20 8.58 6.14
N VAL A 112 1.03 8.98 6.64
CA VAL A 112 0.70 10.36 6.99
C VAL A 112 1.10 10.64 8.43
N LEU A 113 1.90 11.70 8.62
CA LEU A 113 2.45 12.15 9.89
C LEU A 113 2.15 13.64 10.08
N PRO A 114 2.25 14.20 11.30
CA PRO A 114 2.06 15.64 11.52
C PRO A 114 2.99 16.54 10.69
N GLY A 115 4.19 16.05 10.39
CA GLY A 115 5.21 16.78 9.64
C GLY A 115 5.15 16.59 8.11
N GLY A 116 4.22 15.78 7.60
CA GLY A 116 4.11 15.48 6.18
C GLY A 116 3.82 14.00 5.90
N ILE A 117 3.96 13.62 4.64
CA ILE A 117 3.65 12.27 4.15
C ILE A 117 4.96 11.60 3.71
N VAL A 118 5.11 10.32 4.05
CA VAL A 118 6.16 9.45 3.53
C VAL A 118 5.52 8.43 2.58
N THR A 119 6.02 8.39 1.35
CA THR A 119 5.63 7.44 0.30
C THR A 119 6.81 7.28 -0.67
N ASP A 120 6.81 6.24 -1.49
CA ASP A 120 7.71 6.10 -2.62
C ASP A 120 6.99 6.43 -3.94
N PRO A 121 7.21 7.64 -4.51
CA PRO A 121 6.46 8.11 -5.68
C PRO A 121 6.95 7.50 -7.00
N ARG A 122 7.99 6.67 -7.01
CA ARG A 122 8.69 6.28 -8.25
C ARG A 122 7.79 5.52 -9.24
N ILE A 123 6.80 4.77 -8.77
CA ILE A 123 5.82 4.10 -9.65
C ILE A 123 4.89 5.11 -10.33
N ASP A 124 4.50 6.16 -9.61
CA ASP A 124 3.67 7.23 -10.11
C ASP A 124 4.40 8.14 -11.09
N ASP A 125 5.65 8.47 -10.75
CA ASP A 125 6.55 9.31 -11.54
C ASP A 125 6.94 8.69 -12.89
N LEU A 126 6.64 7.40 -13.13
CA LEU A 126 6.84 6.79 -14.44
C LEU A 126 6.04 7.47 -15.55
N ASP A 127 4.92 8.10 -15.20
CA ASP A 127 4.04 8.85 -16.11
C ASP A 127 3.83 8.11 -17.44
N LEU A 128 3.34 6.87 -17.35
CA LEU A 128 3.17 5.99 -18.50
C LEU A 128 1.94 6.40 -19.31
N GLU A 129 2.07 6.40 -20.63
CA GLU A 129 0.99 6.79 -21.54
C GLU A 129 -0.32 6.01 -21.33
N PRO A 130 -0.32 4.67 -21.15
CA PRO A 130 -1.55 3.94 -20.91
C PRO A 130 -2.29 4.39 -19.65
N ARG A 131 -1.56 4.86 -18.62
CA ARG A 131 -2.15 5.42 -17.39
C ARG A 131 -2.90 6.72 -17.68
N ARG A 132 -2.26 7.64 -18.41
CA ARG A 132 -2.91 8.88 -18.84
C ARG A 132 -4.13 8.58 -19.70
N ALA A 133 -3.99 7.70 -20.69
CA ALA A 133 -5.05 7.36 -21.62
C ALA A 133 -6.30 6.78 -20.93
N TYR A 134 -6.15 5.84 -19.99
CA TYR A 134 -7.34 5.30 -19.32
C TYR A 134 -7.99 6.35 -18.40
N ARG A 135 -7.20 7.19 -17.71
CA ARG A 135 -7.74 8.24 -16.84
C ARG A 135 -8.47 9.34 -17.62
N GLU A 136 -7.93 9.75 -18.77
CA GLU A 136 -8.59 10.70 -19.69
C GLU A 136 -9.91 10.14 -20.22
N ARG A 137 -9.93 8.84 -20.58
CA ARG A 137 -11.17 8.17 -21.00
C ARG A 137 -12.21 8.19 -19.88
N LEU A 138 -11.84 7.78 -18.67
CA LEU A 138 -12.76 7.77 -17.52
C LEU A 138 -13.32 9.18 -17.25
N ALA A 139 -12.46 10.20 -17.21
CA ALA A 139 -12.88 11.59 -17.04
C ALA A 139 -13.79 12.11 -18.17
N SER A 140 -13.75 11.49 -19.35
CA SER A 140 -14.67 11.78 -20.47
C SER A 140 -15.99 10.99 -20.43
N GLY A 141 -16.20 10.17 -19.40
CA GLY A 141 -17.39 9.32 -19.24
C GLY A 141 -17.31 7.99 -19.98
N THR A 142 -16.12 7.50 -20.33
CA THR A 142 -15.93 6.22 -21.01
C THR A 142 -14.86 5.37 -20.32
N GLY A 143 -15.13 4.09 -20.07
CA GLY A 143 -14.19 3.22 -19.38
C GLY A 143 -14.84 1.93 -18.96
N TYR A 144 -14.11 1.12 -18.18
CA TYR A 144 -14.54 -0.21 -17.75
C TYR A 144 -15.02 -1.15 -18.88
N ASP A 145 -14.61 -0.84 -20.11
CA ASP A 145 -14.87 -1.61 -21.31
C ASP A 145 -13.62 -2.40 -21.74
N ASP A 146 -13.72 -3.12 -22.87
CA ASP A 146 -12.59 -3.89 -23.40
C ASP A 146 -11.36 -3.04 -23.71
N THR A 147 -11.56 -1.76 -24.05
CA THR A 147 -10.44 -0.83 -24.31
C THR A 147 -9.73 -0.45 -23.01
N HIS A 148 -10.50 -0.19 -21.95
CA HIS A 148 -9.95 0.03 -20.60
C HIS A 148 -9.12 -1.17 -20.15
N GLN A 149 -9.65 -2.38 -20.31
CA GLN A 149 -8.92 -3.61 -19.97
C GLN A 149 -7.64 -3.79 -20.82
N ALA A 150 -7.66 -3.38 -22.10
CA ALA A 150 -6.47 -3.41 -22.93
C ALA A 150 -5.41 -2.40 -22.47
N LEU A 151 -5.82 -1.19 -22.06
CA LEU A 151 -4.92 -0.17 -21.52
C LEU A 151 -4.29 -0.62 -20.19
N LEU A 152 -5.04 -1.26 -19.30
CA LEU A 152 -4.50 -1.80 -18.05
C LEU A 152 -3.48 -2.93 -18.28
N ARG A 153 -3.72 -3.82 -19.26
CA ARG A 153 -2.75 -4.84 -19.65
C ARG A 153 -1.46 -4.26 -20.23
N GLU A 154 -1.57 -3.21 -21.03
CA GLU A 154 -0.42 -2.49 -21.57
C GLU A 154 0.33 -1.75 -20.46
N LEU A 155 -0.38 -1.07 -19.56
CA LEU A 155 0.19 -0.43 -18.37
C LEU A 155 1.00 -1.42 -17.55
N GLN A 156 0.41 -2.58 -17.21
CA GLN A 156 1.08 -3.60 -16.43
C GLN A 156 2.31 -4.17 -17.16
N THR A 157 2.27 -4.31 -18.48
CA THR A 157 3.43 -4.74 -19.28
C THR A 157 4.55 -3.72 -19.22
N GLN A 158 4.23 -2.44 -19.35
CA GLN A 158 5.20 -1.35 -19.25
C GLN A 158 5.77 -1.18 -17.83
N GLN A 159 4.96 -1.35 -16.79
CA GLN A 159 5.42 -1.36 -15.40
C GLN A 159 6.34 -2.55 -15.15
N THR A 160 5.95 -3.77 -15.57
CA THR A 160 6.78 -4.98 -15.40
C THR A 160 8.18 -4.82 -16.00
N ALA A 161 8.29 -4.19 -17.18
CA ALA A 161 9.59 -3.92 -17.82
C ALA A 161 10.50 -2.93 -17.06
N ARG A 162 9.95 -2.19 -16.10
CA ARG A 162 10.65 -1.17 -15.28
C ARG A 162 10.75 -1.57 -13.81
N ARG A 163 10.04 -2.61 -13.38
CA ARG A 163 9.98 -3.11 -12.00
C ARG A 163 11.36 -3.52 -11.50
N ASN A 164 11.72 -3.08 -10.29
CA ASN A 164 12.97 -3.39 -9.62
C ASN A 164 14.21 -3.09 -10.48
N THR A 165 14.18 -1.91 -11.12
CA THR A 165 15.31 -1.41 -11.90
C THR A 165 15.69 0.01 -11.47
N THR A 166 16.96 0.37 -11.61
CA THR A 166 17.49 1.69 -11.22
C THR A 166 16.79 2.86 -11.91
N ARG A 167 16.25 2.66 -13.12
CA ARG A 167 15.55 3.70 -13.91
C ARG A 167 14.03 3.53 -13.92
N GLY A 168 13.51 2.64 -13.09
CA GLY A 168 12.09 2.40 -12.94
C GLY A 168 11.66 2.68 -11.50
N TYR A 169 10.98 1.71 -10.92
CA TYR A 169 10.46 1.78 -9.56
C TYR A 169 10.82 0.52 -8.78
N TRP A 170 10.64 0.56 -7.48
CA TRP A 170 10.95 -0.54 -6.58
C TRP A 170 9.69 -0.98 -5.84
N ILE A 171 9.50 -2.28 -5.73
CA ILE A 171 8.34 -2.87 -5.07
C ILE A 171 8.71 -4.25 -4.51
N ALA A 172 8.04 -4.70 -3.45
CA ALA A 172 8.29 -6.04 -2.93
C ALA A 172 7.73 -7.07 -3.91
N GLU A 173 8.63 -7.74 -4.62
CA GLU A 173 8.34 -8.83 -5.55
C GLU A 173 9.29 -10.01 -5.23
N ALA A 174 9.88 -10.69 -6.21
CA ALA A 174 10.74 -11.83 -5.99
C ALA A 174 12.23 -11.44 -5.83
N ASP A 175 12.60 -10.21 -6.20
CA ASP A 175 13.94 -9.67 -5.98
C ASP A 175 14.08 -9.06 -4.57
N PRO A 176 14.84 -9.69 -3.65
CA PRO A 176 15.02 -9.18 -2.30
C PRO A 176 15.84 -7.88 -2.24
N ASP A 177 16.61 -7.54 -3.29
CA ASP A 177 17.36 -6.29 -3.34
C ASP A 177 16.44 -5.06 -3.37
N ALA A 178 15.16 -5.22 -3.75
CA ALA A 178 14.18 -4.13 -3.74
C ALA A 178 14.03 -3.46 -2.36
N ALA A 179 14.22 -4.22 -1.28
CA ALA A 179 14.14 -3.69 0.09
C ALA A 179 15.19 -2.58 0.35
N ASP A 180 16.35 -2.64 -0.29
CA ASP A 180 17.42 -1.66 -0.08
C ASP A 180 17.08 -0.29 -0.67
N HIS A 181 16.17 -0.27 -1.63
CA HIS A 181 15.76 0.92 -2.35
C HIS A 181 14.59 1.65 -1.71
N ALA A 182 14.04 1.15 -0.61
CA ALA A 182 12.94 1.77 0.12
C ALA A 182 13.27 3.20 0.58
N VAL A 183 12.25 4.05 0.58
CA VAL A 183 12.31 5.36 1.22
C VAL A 183 12.25 5.14 2.73
N ILE A 184 13.24 5.68 3.45
CA ILE A 184 13.33 5.57 4.91
C ILE A 184 13.31 6.97 5.52
N ALA A 185 12.54 7.11 6.59
CA ALA A 185 12.56 8.29 7.43
C ALA A 185 12.64 7.90 8.90
N GLU A 186 13.38 8.68 9.67
CA GLU A 186 13.54 8.49 11.11
C GLU A 186 13.17 9.79 11.83
N TYR A 187 12.38 9.66 12.89
CA TYR A 187 11.91 10.80 13.68
C TYR A 187 12.07 10.53 15.17
N ALA A 188 12.25 11.60 15.93
CA ALA A 188 12.00 11.56 17.37
C ALA A 188 10.49 11.43 17.60
N VAL A 189 10.06 10.59 18.55
CA VAL A 189 8.65 10.28 18.79
C VAL A 189 7.81 11.52 19.13
N GLU A 190 8.42 12.54 19.75
CA GLU A 190 7.77 13.80 20.09
C GLU A 190 7.37 14.61 18.87
N ARG A 191 8.02 14.37 17.72
CA ARG A 191 7.67 14.98 16.42
C ARG A 191 6.58 14.20 15.68
N VAL A 192 6.33 12.95 16.09
CA VAL A 192 5.35 12.04 15.48
C VAL A 192 4.50 11.41 16.59
N PRO A 193 3.67 12.21 17.29
CA PRO A 193 2.75 11.69 18.32
C PRO A 193 1.67 10.75 17.76
N TRP A 194 1.42 10.78 16.46
CA TRP A 194 0.45 9.95 15.76
C TRP A 194 0.90 9.69 14.32
N ALA A 195 0.33 8.67 13.71
CA ALA A 195 0.47 8.37 12.29
C ALA A 195 -0.79 7.71 11.73
N VAL A 196 -0.99 7.83 10.42
CA VAL A 196 -2.00 7.05 9.67
C VAL A 196 -1.30 6.40 8.48
N LEU A 197 -1.36 5.08 8.36
CA LEU A 197 -0.89 4.36 7.19
C LEU A 197 -2.10 3.96 6.34
N ALA A 198 -2.00 4.13 5.03
CA ALA A 198 -3.10 3.81 4.12
C ALA A 198 -2.60 3.31 2.76
N THR A 199 -3.32 2.36 2.16
CA THR A 199 -3.15 2.01 0.74
C THR A 199 -3.72 3.09 -0.16
N ASP A 200 -3.36 3.10 -1.44
CA ASP A 200 -3.78 4.18 -2.36
C ASP A 200 -5.31 4.20 -2.52
N GLY A 201 -5.94 3.02 -2.56
CA GLY A 201 -7.39 2.85 -2.62
C GLY A 201 -8.14 3.45 -1.42
N ALA A 202 -7.51 3.51 -0.24
CA ALA A 202 -8.05 4.24 0.90
C ALA A 202 -7.71 5.73 0.84
N TYR A 203 -6.42 6.05 0.67
CA TYR A 203 -5.92 7.42 0.80
C TYR A 203 -6.51 8.39 -0.23
N ASP A 204 -6.58 7.97 -1.50
CA ASP A 204 -7.05 8.82 -2.60
C ASP A 204 -8.51 9.21 -2.40
N THR A 205 -9.38 8.24 -2.09
CA THR A 205 -10.82 8.49 -1.90
C THR A 205 -11.09 9.26 -0.61
N ILE A 206 -10.38 8.96 0.50
CA ILE A 206 -10.50 9.72 1.76
C ILE A 206 -10.17 11.21 1.53
N THR A 207 -9.06 11.47 0.85
CA THR A 207 -8.60 12.83 0.55
C THR A 207 -9.56 13.54 -0.40
N HIS A 208 -10.05 12.84 -1.43
CA HIS A 208 -11.01 13.38 -2.39
C HIS A 208 -12.32 13.84 -1.71
N LEU A 209 -12.79 13.07 -0.72
CA LEU A 209 -14.04 13.36 0.00
C LEU A 209 -13.87 14.35 1.16
N GLY A 210 -12.64 14.80 1.44
CA GLY A 210 -12.36 15.67 2.59
C GLY A 210 -12.58 14.97 3.93
N LEU A 211 -12.40 13.65 3.97
CA LEU A 211 -12.45 12.83 5.19
C LEU A 211 -11.06 12.74 5.87
N ASP A 212 -10.14 13.62 5.46
CA ASP A 212 -8.70 13.61 5.72
C ASP A 212 -8.27 14.51 6.89
N ASP A 213 -9.13 14.66 7.91
CA ASP A 213 -8.72 15.22 9.21
C ASP A 213 -7.82 14.21 9.93
N TRP A 214 -6.57 14.07 9.45
CA TRP A 214 -5.63 13.04 9.89
C TRP A 214 -5.37 13.01 11.40
N PRO A 215 -5.26 14.15 12.11
CA PRO A 215 -5.21 14.13 13.57
C PRO A 215 -6.42 13.42 14.19
N LYS A 216 -7.64 13.67 13.69
CA LYS A 216 -8.85 13.00 14.15
C LYS A 216 -8.89 11.52 13.73
N VAL A 217 -8.55 11.21 12.48
CA VAL A 217 -8.48 9.84 11.96
C VAL A 217 -7.47 9.00 12.76
N SER A 218 -6.35 9.57 13.17
CA SER A 218 -5.34 8.88 13.99
C SER A 218 -5.84 8.46 15.39
N GLN A 219 -6.95 9.03 15.84
CA GLN A 219 -7.59 8.74 17.13
C GLN A 219 -8.85 7.88 16.98
N ALA A 220 -9.21 7.52 15.74
CA ALA A 220 -10.40 6.72 15.46
C ALA A 220 -10.18 5.26 15.89
N ASP A 221 -11.22 4.65 16.44
CA ASP A 221 -11.24 3.21 16.66
C ASP A 221 -11.50 2.44 15.34
N SER A 222 -11.38 1.11 15.37
CA SER A 222 -11.60 0.28 14.17
C SER A 222 -12.99 0.42 13.55
N ALA A 223 -14.03 0.70 14.34
CA ALA A 223 -15.38 0.85 13.80
C ALA A 223 -15.50 2.20 13.07
N GLN A 224 -14.97 3.27 13.64
CA GLN A 224 -14.93 4.58 13.01
C GLN A 224 -14.06 4.59 11.73
N LEU A 225 -12.95 3.85 11.73
CA LEU A 225 -12.15 3.67 10.51
C LEU A 225 -12.93 2.88 9.45
N ALA A 226 -13.66 1.84 9.84
CA ALA A 226 -14.52 1.09 8.92
C ALA A 226 -15.61 1.99 8.32
N ASP A 227 -16.26 2.83 9.13
CA ASP A 227 -17.26 3.80 8.66
C ASP A 227 -16.68 4.79 7.63
N ILE A 228 -15.40 5.17 7.75
CA ILE A 228 -14.71 6.01 6.74
C ILE A 228 -14.55 5.24 5.43
N LEU A 229 -14.10 3.98 5.49
CA LEU A 229 -13.93 3.15 4.30
C LEU A 229 -15.27 2.84 3.61
N GLU A 230 -16.33 2.60 4.39
CA GLU A 230 -17.68 2.38 3.88
C GLU A 230 -18.24 3.65 3.21
N GLN A 231 -17.95 4.84 3.74
CA GLN A 231 -18.31 6.11 3.08
C GLN A 231 -17.59 6.26 1.74
N CYS A 232 -16.30 5.91 1.68
CA CYS A 232 -15.53 5.92 0.43
C CYS A 232 -16.13 4.96 -0.60
N GLN A 233 -16.39 3.72 -0.19
CA GLN A 233 -17.01 2.69 -1.02
C GLN A 233 -18.40 3.11 -1.51
N SER A 234 -19.27 3.60 -0.62
CA SER A 234 -20.63 4.03 -0.98
C SER A 234 -20.60 5.19 -1.98
N TRP A 235 -19.66 6.12 -1.84
CA TRP A 235 -19.48 7.20 -2.81
C TRP A 235 -19.03 6.67 -4.18
N GLU A 236 -18.07 5.73 -4.20
CA GLU A 236 -17.64 5.07 -5.44
C GLU A 236 -18.80 4.34 -6.12
N ASP A 237 -19.69 3.70 -5.35
CA ASP A 237 -20.85 2.95 -5.84
C ASP A 237 -21.99 3.86 -6.35
N GLU A 238 -22.35 4.89 -5.58
CA GLU A 238 -23.59 5.64 -5.79
C GLU A 238 -23.38 6.96 -6.53
N VAL A 239 -22.20 7.58 -6.38
CA VAL A 239 -21.93 8.95 -6.87
C VAL A 239 -20.99 8.92 -8.07
N ASP A 240 -19.96 8.08 -8.05
CA ASP A 240 -18.96 8.00 -9.12
C ASP A 240 -18.70 6.56 -9.64
N PRO A 241 -19.73 5.74 -9.96
CA PRO A 241 -19.57 4.33 -10.35
C PRO A 241 -18.73 4.12 -11.61
N ASP A 242 -18.67 5.13 -12.47
CA ASP A 242 -17.93 5.13 -13.73
C ASP A 242 -16.56 5.83 -13.62
N ALA A 243 -16.15 6.24 -12.40
CA ALA A 243 -14.89 6.91 -12.12
C ALA A 243 -14.62 8.17 -12.97
N VAL A 244 -15.68 8.95 -13.24
CA VAL A 244 -15.61 10.19 -14.03
C VAL A 244 -15.01 11.31 -13.19
N VAL A 245 -15.38 11.38 -11.91
CA VAL A 245 -14.93 12.43 -10.98
C VAL A 245 -13.55 12.09 -10.42
N LEU A 246 -13.34 10.84 -10.01
CA LEU A 246 -12.06 10.33 -9.52
C LEU A 246 -11.60 9.13 -10.37
N PRO A 247 -10.86 9.37 -11.48
CA PRO A 247 -10.38 8.30 -12.36
C PRO A 247 -9.50 7.27 -11.67
N ARG A 248 -9.93 6.00 -11.69
CA ARG A 248 -9.30 4.86 -11.01
C ARG A 248 -9.33 3.59 -11.87
N ALA A 249 -8.37 2.70 -11.68
CA ALA A 249 -8.17 1.54 -12.57
C ALA A 249 -9.33 0.52 -12.47
N LYS A 250 -9.90 0.36 -11.28
CA LYS A 250 -11.03 -0.51 -10.97
C LYS A 250 -12.15 0.34 -10.35
N GLN A 251 -13.40 -0.10 -10.48
CA GLN A 251 -14.55 0.58 -9.85
C GLN A 251 -14.37 0.72 -8.35
N HIS A 252 -13.86 -0.34 -7.72
CA HIS A 252 -13.46 -0.35 -6.32
C HIS A 252 -12.05 -0.91 -6.26
N ASP A 253 -11.17 -0.14 -5.62
CA ASP A 253 -9.95 -0.69 -5.09
C ASP A 253 -10.15 -1.20 -3.66
N ASP A 254 -9.25 -2.06 -3.26
CA ASP A 254 -9.12 -2.46 -1.87
C ASP A 254 -8.64 -1.26 -1.06
N LYS A 255 -9.07 -1.20 0.19
CA LYS A 255 -8.84 -0.07 1.07
C LYS A 255 -8.37 -0.60 2.40
N ALA A 256 -7.15 -0.26 2.81
CA ALA A 256 -6.62 -0.59 4.12
C ALA A 256 -6.11 0.67 4.80
N ILE A 257 -6.46 0.83 6.08
CA ILE A 257 -6.04 1.97 6.90
C ILE A 257 -5.67 1.53 8.31
N ALA A 258 -4.58 2.07 8.84
CA ALA A 258 -4.16 1.91 10.21
C ALA A 258 -3.92 3.27 10.88
N ALA A 259 -4.66 3.56 11.94
CA ALA A 259 -4.46 4.70 12.82
C ALA A 259 -3.55 4.30 13.98
N VAL A 260 -2.52 5.10 14.25
CA VAL A 260 -1.50 4.83 15.27
C VAL A 260 -1.41 6.02 16.22
N ASP A 261 -1.66 5.78 17.52
CA ASP A 261 -1.26 6.71 18.58
C ASP A 261 0.04 6.24 19.22
N LEU A 262 1.08 7.07 19.10
CA LEU A 262 2.43 6.77 19.60
C LEU A 262 2.67 7.27 21.02
N ARG A 263 1.77 8.08 21.59
CA ARG A 263 1.83 8.60 22.98
C ARG A 263 1.19 7.64 23.99
N ALA A 264 0.31 6.76 23.51
CA ALA A 264 -0.41 5.81 24.34
C ALA A 264 0.44 4.66 24.87
#